data_AF-A0A955B496-F1
#
_entry.id   AF-A0A955B496-F1
#
_cell.length_a   1.000
_cell.length_b   1.000
_cell.length_c   1.000
_cell.angle_alpha   90.00
_cell.angle_beta   90.00
_cell.angle_gamma   90.00
#
_symmetry.space_group_name_H-M   'P 1'
#
loop_
_entity.id
_entity.type
_entity.pdbx_description
1 polymer ?
#
loop_
_entity_poly.entity_id
_entity_poly.type
_entity_poly.pdbx_seq_one_letter_code
_entity_poly.pdbx_strand_id
1 'polypeptide(L)'
;PVAMTQTPRDETGRITLLVGQMGPIQNEADSLVAFYSLDGKPLLHLKTGLYDIISLQYGPKKLPYEKSHLYALDYSWANPDEGKLVRLVAELDDNGKQTVTAVKLASLVYPTSMAFGNEDQLYVTLLSTKDGADEPNGSLIKFVEPNL
;
A
#
# COMPACT_ATOMS: atom_id res chain seq x y z
N PRO A 1 -5.74 9.88 7.41
CA PRO A 1 -5.18 9.51 6.09
C PRO A 1 -3.66 9.67 6.14
N VAL A 2 -2.92 8.65 5.73
CA VAL A 2 -1.45 8.62 5.90
C VAL A 2 -0.72 8.20 4.62
N ALA A 3 -1.43 7.62 3.66
CA ALA A 3 -0.93 7.27 2.34
C ALA A 3 -1.80 7.88 1.23
N MET A 4 -1.20 8.24 0.10
CA MET A 4 -1.92 8.74 -1.07
C MET A 4 -1.20 8.34 -2.36
N THR A 5 -1.96 7.93 -3.37
CA THR A 5 -1.46 7.70 -4.72
C THR A 5 -2.57 7.98 -5.75
N GLN A 6 -2.25 7.87 -7.03
CA GLN A 6 -3.24 7.98 -8.11
C GLN A 6 -3.34 6.64 -8.84
N THR A 7 -4.53 6.31 -9.33
CA THR A 7 -4.65 5.21 -10.29
C THR A 7 -3.82 5.49 -11.53
N PRO A 8 -3.38 4.45 -12.26
CA PRO A 8 -3.02 4.62 -13.65
C PRO A 8 -4.22 5.23 -14.42
N ARG A 9 -3.94 5.82 -15.57
CA ARG A 9 -5.00 6.30 -16.44
C ARG A 9 -5.83 5.11 -16.92
N ASP A 10 -7.14 5.19 -16.74
CA ASP A 10 -8.05 4.22 -17.34
C ASP A 10 -8.12 4.38 -18.87
N GLU A 11 -8.90 3.52 -19.54
CA GLU A 11 -9.12 3.55 -20.99
C GLU A 11 -9.70 4.88 -21.50
N THR A 12 -10.34 5.66 -20.62
CA THR A 12 -10.89 6.99 -20.93
C THR A 12 -9.90 8.13 -20.61
N GLY A 13 -8.71 7.80 -20.12
CA GLY A 13 -7.67 8.72 -19.72
C GLY A 13 -7.84 9.33 -18.32
N ARG A 14 -8.84 8.89 -17.56
CA ARG A 14 -9.16 9.42 -16.22
C ARG A 14 -8.28 8.80 -15.15
N ILE A 15 -8.08 9.55 -14.07
CA ILE A 15 -7.39 9.10 -12.87
C ILE A 15 -8.28 9.32 -11.65
N THR A 16 -8.12 8.46 -10.66
CA THR A 16 -8.78 8.55 -9.36
C THR A 16 -7.71 8.69 -8.28
N LEU A 17 -8.01 9.45 -7.23
CA LEU A 17 -7.14 9.55 -6.07
C LEU A 17 -7.41 8.38 -5.13
N LEU A 18 -6.37 7.67 -4.72
CA LEU A 18 -6.45 6.64 -3.68
C LEU A 18 -5.81 7.16 -2.41
N VAL A 19 -6.48 6.90 -1.29
CA VAL A 19 -6.05 7.29 0.05
C VAL A 19 -6.06 6.07 0.94
N GLY A 20 -4.93 5.81 1.59
CA GLY A 20 -4.82 4.84 2.67
C GLY A 20 -5.18 5.51 3.99
N GLN A 21 -6.11 4.90 4.71
CA GLN A 21 -6.58 5.40 5.99
C GLN A 21 -6.11 4.48 7.10
N MET A 22 -5.35 5.06 8.02
CA MET A 22 -4.98 4.47 9.31
C MET A 22 -6.24 4.28 10.16
N GLY A 23 -6.31 3.14 10.85
CA GLY A 23 -7.31 2.88 11.88
C GLY A 23 -7.01 3.63 13.19
N PRO A 24 -7.84 3.48 14.22
CA PRO A 24 -7.46 3.80 15.59
C PRO A 24 -6.23 2.98 16.01
N ILE A 25 -5.36 3.53 16.88
CA ILE A 25 -4.10 2.88 17.33
C ILE A 25 -4.36 1.65 18.25
N GLN A 26 -5.52 0.99 18.17
CA GLN A 26 -5.98 -0.06 19.10
C GLN A 26 -5.71 -1.49 18.57
N ASN A 27 -4.77 -1.69 17.65
CA ASN A 27 -4.45 -2.97 16.97
C ASN A 27 -5.61 -3.62 16.23
N GLU A 28 -6.60 -2.85 15.82
CA GLU A 28 -7.65 -3.39 14.97
C GLU A 28 -7.14 -3.43 13.52
N ALA A 29 -7.42 -4.54 12.82
CA ALA A 29 -7.07 -4.69 11.41
C ALA A 29 -8.17 -4.04 10.53
N ASP A 30 -8.38 -2.74 10.69
CA ASP A 30 -9.54 -2.01 10.19
C ASP A 30 -9.22 -0.92 9.16
N SER A 31 -7.96 -0.79 8.72
CA SER A 31 -7.59 0.20 7.71
C SER A 31 -8.37 0.05 6.41
N LEU A 32 -8.60 1.22 5.81
CA LEU A 32 -9.38 1.37 4.58
C LEU A 32 -8.51 1.84 3.43
N VAL A 33 -8.83 1.37 2.23
CA VAL A 33 -8.46 2.05 0.99
C VAL A 33 -9.69 2.80 0.47
N ALA A 34 -9.51 4.07 0.21
CA ALA A 34 -10.58 4.99 -0.16
C ALA A 34 -10.27 5.64 -1.51
N PHE A 35 -11.26 5.67 -2.39
CA PHE A 35 -11.18 6.25 -3.73
C PHE A 35 -11.94 7.57 -3.74
N TYR A 36 -11.29 8.59 -4.30
CA TYR A 36 -11.88 9.92 -4.46
C TYR A 36 -11.67 10.42 -5.88
N SER A 37 -12.64 11.17 -6.39
CA SER A 37 -12.42 11.99 -7.58
C SER A 37 -11.38 13.08 -7.29
N LEU A 38 -10.84 13.70 -8.34
CA LEU A 38 -9.83 14.77 -8.20
C LEU A 38 -10.37 16.03 -7.51
N ASP A 39 -11.68 16.27 -7.53
CA ASP A 39 -12.36 17.32 -6.77
C ASP A 39 -12.71 16.90 -5.33
N GLY A 40 -12.25 15.72 -4.88
CA GLY A 40 -12.33 15.26 -3.51
C GLY A 40 -13.65 14.58 -3.12
N LYS A 41 -14.50 14.21 -4.08
CA LYS A 41 -15.75 13.47 -3.78
C LYS A 41 -15.43 12.00 -3.51
N PRO A 42 -15.96 11.40 -2.44
CA PRO A 42 -15.78 9.98 -2.18
C PRO A 42 -16.49 9.14 -3.25
N LEU A 43 -15.80 8.13 -3.76
CA LEU A 43 -16.31 7.21 -4.77
C LEU A 43 -16.50 5.79 -4.21
N LEU A 44 -15.55 5.32 -3.40
CA LEU A 44 -15.56 3.96 -2.85
C LEU A 44 -14.71 3.87 -1.58
N HIS A 45 -15.13 3.05 -0.62
CA HIS A 45 -14.34 2.67 0.55
C HIS A 45 -14.32 1.17 0.69
N LEU A 46 -13.12 0.58 0.79
CA LEU A 46 -12.94 -0.86 0.92
C LEU A 46 -12.16 -1.19 2.19
N LYS A 47 -12.69 -2.13 2.97
CA LYS A 47 -12.00 -2.71 4.13
C LYS A 47 -10.92 -3.66 3.64
N THR A 48 -9.72 -3.57 4.22
CA THR A 48 -8.55 -4.33 3.72
C THR A 48 -8.13 -5.48 4.61
N GLY A 49 -8.51 -5.47 5.90
CA GLY A 49 -8.01 -6.43 6.89
C GLY A 49 -6.53 -6.21 7.26
N LEU A 50 -5.98 -5.04 6.93
CA LEU A 50 -4.65 -4.58 7.34
C LEU A 50 -4.77 -3.69 8.58
N TYR A 51 -3.70 -3.57 9.36
CA TYR A 51 -3.65 -2.70 10.52
C TYR A 51 -3.68 -1.24 10.08
N ASP A 52 -2.59 -0.75 9.49
CA ASP A 52 -2.44 0.63 9.08
C ASP A 52 -1.71 0.75 7.74
N ILE A 53 -2.44 1.17 6.71
CA ILE A 53 -1.89 1.45 5.39
C ILE A 53 -1.13 2.77 5.42
N ILE A 54 0.21 2.70 5.53
CA ILE A 54 1.10 3.86 5.61
C ILE A 54 1.72 4.27 4.28
N SER A 55 1.65 3.42 3.25
CA SER A 55 2.07 3.76 1.90
C SER A 55 1.24 3.00 0.87
N LEU A 56 0.98 3.62 -0.28
CA LEU A 56 0.24 3.07 -1.40
C LEU A 56 0.96 3.40 -2.69
N GLN A 57 1.08 2.41 -3.57
CA GLN A 57 1.75 2.63 -4.84
C GLN A 57 1.25 1.63 -5.88
N TYR A 58 0.76 2.13 -7.00
CA TYR A 58 0.56 1.28 -8.16
C TYR A 58 1.92 0.88 -8.74
N GLY A 59 1.95 -0.33 -9.32
CA GLY A 59 3.04 -0.88 -10.11
C GLY A 59 3.53 0.07 -11.20
N PRO A 60 4.56 -0.34 -11.96
CA PRO A 60 5.24 0.54 -12.90
C PRO A 60 4.26 1.23 -13.86
N LYS A 61 4.37 2.55 -14.00
CA LYS A 61 3.46 3.38 -14.82
C LYS A 61 3.38 2.96 -16.29
N LYS A 62 4.37 2.21 -16.78
CA LYS A 62 4.42 1.71 -18.15
C LYS A 62 3.52 0.49 -18.38
N LEU A 63 3.05 -0.16 -17.31
CA LEU A 63 2.10 -1.25 -17.44
C LEU A 63 0.70 -0.68 -17.76
N PRO A 64 -0.06 -1.33 -18.65
CA PRO A 64 -1.47 -1.02 -18.84
C PRO A 64 -2.26 -1.09 -17.53
N TYR A 65 -3.37 -0.34 -17.44
CA TYR A 65 -4.21 -0.27 -16.24
C TYR A 65 -4.61 -1.68 -15.74
N GLU A 66 -5.02 -2.56 -16.66
CA GLU A 66 -5.46 -3.92 -16.36
C GLU A 66 -4.33 -4.86 -15.88
N LYS A 67 -3.07 -4.45 -16.06
CA LYS A 67 -1.88 -5.19 -15.60
C LYS A 67 -1.18 -4.51 -14.43
N SER A 68 -1.65 -3.34 -14.01
CA SER A 68 -1.04 -2.61 -12.91
C SER A 68 -1.59 -3.11 -11.59
N HIS A 69 -0.70 -3.57 -10.72
CA HIS A 69 -1.05 -3.99 -9.36
C HIS A 69 -0.99 -2.82 -8.38
N LEU A 70 -1.81 -2.84 -7.34
CA LEU A 70 -1.73 -1.89 -6.23
C LEU A 70 -0.99 -2.54 -5.06
N TYR A 71 0.07 -1.89 -4.59
CA TYR A 71 0.84 -2.31 -3.44
C TYR A 71 0.52 -1.42 -2.24
N ALA A 72 0.61 -1.99 -1.04
CA ALA A 72 0.46 -1.28 0.21
C ALA A 72 1.54 -1.71 1.21
N LEU A 73 1.98 -0.77 2.04
CA LEU A 73 2.71 -1.07 3.26
C LEU A 73 1.73 -1.03 4.42
N ASP A 74 1.66 -2.14 5.14
CA ASP A 74 0.92 -2.27 6.39
C ASP A 74 1.88 -2.13 7.57
N TYR A 75 1.52 -1.30 8.52
CA TYR A 75 2.27 -1.06 9.74
C TYR A 75 1.44 -1.48 10.96
N SER A 76 2.04 -2.19 11.90
CA SER A 76 1.40 -2.54 13.17
C SER A 76 2.10 -1.81 14.31
N TRP A 77 1.36 -0.92 14.98
CA TRP A 77 1.93 -0.12 16.08
C TRP A 77 2.28 -0.95 17.31
N ALA A 78 1.51 -1.99 17.64
CA ALA A 78 1.86 -2.79 18.81
C ALA A 78 2.82 -3.94 18.52
N ASN A 79 2.86 -4.43 17.28
CA ASN A 79 3.81 -5.46 16.90
C ASN A 79 4.52 -5.11 15.60
N PRO A 80 5.69 -4.46 15.69
CA PRO A 80 6.49 -4.08 14.52
C PRO A 80 6.83 -5.22 13.56
N ASP A 81 6.92 -6.46 14.06
CA ASP A 81 7.22 -7.65 13.26
C ASP A 81 6.05 -8.09 12.35
N GLU A 82 4.85 -7.55 12.57
CA GLU A 82 3.67 -7.80 11.75
C GLU A 82 3.52 -6.84 10.57
N GLY A 83 4.43 -5.86 10.47
CA GLY A 83 4.55 -5.01 9.30
C GLY A 83 4.78 -5.84 8.04
N LYS A 84 4.20 -5.41 6.92
CA LYS A 84 4.23 -6.19 5.69
C LYS A 84 4.10 -5.33 4.43
N LEU A 85 4.74 -5.79 3.38
CA LEU A 85 4.43 -5.41 2.00
C LEU A 85 3.35 -6.36 1.49
N VAL A 86 2.27 -5.79 0.93
CA VAL A 86 1.15 -6.56 0.38
C VAL A 86 0.75 -6.04 -1.00
N ARG A 87 0.13 -6.91 -1.79
CA ARG A 87 -0.62 -6.55 -3.00
C ARG A 87 -2.11 -6.53 -2.67
N LEU A 88 -2.77 -5.43 -2.98
CA LEU A 88 -4.23 -5.29 -2.88
C LEU A 88 -4.88 -5.77 -4.18
N VAL A 89 -5.69 -6.83 -4.09
CA VAL A 89 -6.37 -7.45 -5.22
C VAL A 89 -7.85 -7.10 -5.16
N ALA A 90 -8.35 -6.47 -6.22
CA ALA A 90 -9.75 -6.13 -6.38
C ALA A 90 -10.58 -7.40 -6.69
N GLU A 91 -11.65 -7.62 -5.94
CA GLU A 91 -12.52 -8.79 -6.08
C GLU A 91 -14.00 -8.38 -6.05
N LEU A 92 -14.89 -9.29 -6.42
CA LEU A 92 -16.33 -9.15 -6.23
C LEU A 92 -16.79 -10.19 -5.22
N ASP A 93 -17.60 -9.79 -4.25
CA ASP A 93 -18.30 -10.75 -3.38
C ASP A 93 -19.43 -11.47 -4.12
N ASP A 94 -20.09 -12.42 -3.44
CA ASP A 94 -21.19 -13.22 -4.00
C ASP A 94 -22.39 -12.37 -4.48
N ASN A 95 -22.49 -11.11 -4.04
CA ASN A 95 -23.53 -10.17 -4.45
C ASN A 95 -23.07 -9.21 -5.55
N GLY A 96 -21.86 -9.40 -6.09
CA GLY A 96 -21.28 -8.54 -7.11
C GLY A 96 -20.78 -7.19 -6.57
N LYS A 97 -20.60 -7.05 -5.25
CA LYS A 97 -20.06 -5.83 -4.65
C LYS A 97 -18.53 -5.88 -4.66
N GLN A 98 -17.91 -4.76 -5.04
CA GLN A 98 -16.46 -4.59 -5.00
C GLN A 98 -15.92 -4.76 -3.58
N THR A 99 -14.92 -5.64 -3.45
CA THR A 99 -14.13 -5.89 -2.25
C THR A 99 -12.63 -5.81 -2.60
N VAL A 100 -11.79 -5.96 -1.58
CA VAL A 100 -10.33 -6.04 -1.74
C VAL A 100 -9.76 -7.08 -0.79
N THR A 101 -8.83 -7.88 -1.30
CA THR A 101 -8.07 -8.86 -0.53
C THR A 101 -6.59 -8.48 -0.52
N ALA A 102 -5.95 -8.56 0.64
CA ALA A 102 -4.53 -8.28 0.79
C ALA A 102 -3.69 -9.56 0.69
N VAL A 103 -2.88 -9.68 -0.37
CA VAL A 103 -1.94 -10.78 -0.56
C VAL A 103 -0.58 -10.36 -0.04
N LYS A 104 -0.10 -11.01 1.03
CA LYS A 104 1.21 -10.75 1.60
C LYS A 104 2.34 -11.13 0.64
N LEU A 105 3.29 -10.21 0.44
CA LEU A 105 4.49 -10.42 -0.37
C LEU A 105 5.74 -10.58 0.50
N ALA A 106 5.87 -9.77 1.55
CA ALA A 106 7.01 -9.83 2.48
C ALA A 106 6.63 -9.37 3.88
N SER A 107 7.29 -9.94 4.90
CA SER A 107 7.33 -9.35 6.26
C SER A 107 8.34 -8.22 6.30
N LEU A 108 8.02 -7.13 6.98
CA LEU A 108 8.87 -5.95 7.12
C LEU A 108 8.76 -5.43 8.55
N VAL A 109 9.90 -5.15 9.18
CA VAL A 109 9.92 -4.51 10.49
C VAL A 109 10.01 -3.00 10.30
N TYR A 110 9.07 -2.26 10.89
CA TYR A 110 8.96 -0.79 10.77
C TYR A 110 9.03 -0.22 9.34
N PRO A 111 8.19 -0.68 8.39
CA PRO A 111 8.11 -0.03 7.07
C PRO A 111 7.70 1.44 7.18
N THR A 112 8.11 2.28 6.22
CA THR A 112 7.77 3.72 6.22
C THR A 112 7.24 4.23 4.89
N SER A 113 7.91 3.90 3.79
CA SER A 113 7.52 4.39 2.46
C SER A 113 7.99 3.44 1.38
N MET A 114 7.40 3.56 0.19
CA MET A 114 7.83 2.81 -0.98
C MET A 114 7.70 3.61 -2.27
N ALA A 115 8.50 3.26 -3.26
CA ALA A 115 8.43 3.82 -4.60
C ALA A 115 8.96 2.83 -5.65
N PHE A 116 8.36 2.85 -6.84
CA PHE A 116 8.93 2.17 -8.00
C PHE A 116 10.03 3.03 -8.64
N GLY A 117 11.18 2.42 -8.90
CA GLY A 117 12.25 2.99 -9.71
C GLY A 117 12.03 2.79 -11.22
N ASN A 118 13.00 3.24 -12.01
CA ASN A 118 12.92 3.23 -13.49
C ASN A 118 12.92 1.83 -14.13
N GLU A 119 13.38 0.81 -13.39
CA GLU A 119 13.48 -0.58 -13.85
C GLU A 119 12.46 -1.49 -13.16
N ASP A 120 11.28 -0.95 -12.82
CA ASP A 120 10.17 -1.68 -12.19
C ASP A 120 10.52 -2.31 -10.83
N GLN A 121 11.60 -1.86 -10.22
CA GLN A 121 12.02 -2.27 -8.89
C GLN A 121 11.23 -1.49 -7.85
N LEU A 122 10.63 -2.18 -6.89
CA LEU A 122 10.01 -1.54 -5.75
C LEU A 122 11.05 -1.36 -4.64
N TYR A 123 11.26 -0.13 -4.23
CA TYR A 123 12.12 0.22 -3.10
C TYR A 123 11.24 0.50 -1.88
N VAL A 124 11.64 -0.01 -0.72
CA VAL A 124 10.94 0.18 0.56
C VAL A 124 11.92 0.66 1.62
N THR A 125 11.59 1.74 2.33
CA THR A 125 12.39 2.25 3.46
C THR A 125 11.88 1.70 4.78
N LEU A 126 12.80 1.26 5.65
CA LEU A 126 12.51 0.80 7.01
C LEU A 126 13.17 1.69 8.05
N LEU A 127 12.48 1.96 9.16
CA LEU A 127 13.12 2.55 10.34
C LEU A 127 14.09 1.55 10.96
N SER A 128 14.95 2.10 11.83
CA SER A 128 15.79 1.27 12.68
C SER A 128 15.00 0.44 13.67
N THR A 129 15.56 -0.70 14.03
CA THR A 129 15.15 -1.52 15.17
C THR A 129 15.95 -1.23 16.46
N LYS A 130 16.90 -0.29 16.42
CA LYS A 130 17.73 0.11 17.56
C LYS A 130 17.51 1.59 17.92
N ASP A 131 17.08 1.84 19.15
CA ASP A 131 16.95 3.19 19.69
C ASP A 131 18.33 3.84 19.94
N GLY A 132 18.44 5.15 19.69
CA GLY A 132 19.57 5.98 20.13
C GLY A 132 20.91 5.68 19.44
N ALA A 133 20.93 5.48 18.13
CA ALA A 133 22.17 5.11 17.44
C ALA A 133 23.05 6.30 17.07
N ASP A 134 24.35 6.15 17.37
CA ASP A 134 25.43 7.02 16.90
C ASP A 134 25.72 6.84 15.38
N GLU A 135 25.15 5.81 14.74
CA GLU A 135 25.30 5.52 13.31
C GLU A 135 23.97 5.21 12.58
N PRO A 136 23.86 5.50 11.27
CA PRO A 136 22.67 5.20 10.48
C PRO A 136 22.35 3.69 10.44
N ASN A 137 21.13 3.34 10.83
CA ASN A 137 20.69 1.96 11.03
C ASN A 137 19.27 1.67 10.47
N GLY A 138 18.69 2.61 9.73
CA GLY A 138 17.58 2.32 8.82
C GLY A 138 18.05 1.52 7.61
N SER A 139 17.11 1.02 6.82
CA SER A 139 17.44 0.26 5.61
C SER A 139 16.57 0.62 4.42
N LEU A 140 17.11 0.37 3.24
CA LEU A 140 16.40 0.43 1.96
C LEU A 140 16.40 -0.98 1.37
N ILE A 141 15.22 -1.58 1.23
CA ILE A 141 15.05 -2.90 0.62
C ILE A 141 14.61 -2.72 -0.83
N LYS A 142 15.19 -3.51 -1.73
CA LYS A 142 14.78 -3.58 -3.14
C LYS A 142 14.07 -4.90 -3.41
N PHE A 143 12.86 -4.83 -3.95
CA PHE A 143 12.09 -5.95 -4.47
C PHE A 143 12.13 -5.95 -6.00
N VAL A 144 12.24 -7.15 -6.58
CA VAL A 144 12.26 -7.41 -8.02
C VAL A 144 11.41 -8.63 -8.32
N GLU A 145 10.88 -8.70 -9.54
CA GLU A 145 10.25 -9.90 -10.08
C GLU A 145 11.18 -11.14 -9.93
N PRO A 146 10.63 -12.35 -9.63
CA PRO A 146 9.21 -12.68 -9.51
C PRO A 146 8.61 -12.41 -8.11
N ASN A 147 9.30 -11.66 -7.25
CA ASN A 147 8.87 -11.43 -5.86
C ASN A 147 7.84 -10.28 -5.72
N LEU A 148 7.16 -9.87 -6.80
CA LEU A 148 6.20 -8.77 -6.87
C LEU A 148 4.82 -9.17 -7.46
#